data_AF-A0A0F5Q0U7-F1
#
_entry.id   AF-A0A0F5Q0U7-F1
#
_cell.length_a   1.000
_cell.length_b   1.000
_cell.length_c   1.000
_cell.angle_alpha   90.00
_cell.angle_beta   90.00
_cell.angle_gamma   90.00
#
_symmetry.space_group_name_H-M   'P 1'
#
loop_
_entity.id
_entity.type
_entity.pdbx_description
1 polymer ?
#
loop_
_entity_poly.entity_id
_entity_poly.type
_entity_poly.pdbx_seq_one_letter_code
_entity_poly.pdbx_strand_id
1 'polypeptide(L)' 'MTVTLDIPDELQARVDAIARRSGLSASQVVADALAKGYSLEWQERFLDKVAVGVDAADSGDFVTDDDMARVLNKYRPD' A
#
# COMPACT_ATOMS: atom_id res chain seq x y z
N MET A 1 -7.56 -1.65 -24.21
CA MET A 1 -6.52 -2.44 -24.89
C MET A 1 -6.10 -3.54 -23.94
N THR A 2 -6.06 -4.79 -24.38
CA THR A 2 -5.72 -5.97 -23.57
C THR A 2 -4.33 -6.47 -23.97
N VAL A 3 -3.50 -6.78 -22.99
CA VAL A 3 -2.16 -7.36 -23.18
C VAL A 3 -2.12 -8.69 -22.45
N THR A 4 -1.64 -9.72 -23.14
CA THR A 4 -1.35 -11.02 -22.52
C THR A 4 0.15 -11.10 -22.30
N LEU A 5 0.57 -11.43 -21.09
CA LEU A 5 1.96 -11.52 -20.69
C LEU A 5 2.23 -12.95 -20.25
N ASP A 6 3.31 -13.54 -20.76
CA ASP A 6 3.83 -14.79 -20.24
C ASP A 6 4.88 -14.45 -19.17
N ILE A 7 4.65 -14.86 -17.93
CA ILE A 7 5.51 -14.53 -16.79
C ILE A 7 5.84 -15.79 -15.99
N PRO A 8 7.02 -15.85 -15.36
CA PRO A 8 7.38 -16.97 -14.50
C PRO A 8 6.40 -17.16 -13.34
N ASP A 9 6.16 -18.40 -12.93
CA ASP A 9 5.26 -18.76 -11.82
C ASP A 9 5.61 -18.01 -10.51
N GLU A 10 6.90 -17.80 -10.25
CA GLU A 10 7.37 -17.04 -9.09
C GLU A 10 6.87 -15.58 -9.13
N LEU A 11 6.88 -14.95 -10.31
CA LEU A 11 6.41 -13.58 -10.48
C LEU A 11 4.88 -13.51 -10.32
N GLN A 12 4.17 -14.48 -10.88
CA GLN A 12 2.72 -14.61 -10.71
C GLN A 12 2.35 -14.77 -9.22
N ALA A 13 3.07 -15.63 -8.48
CA ALA A 13 2.84 -15.84 -7.05
C ALA A 13 3.01 -14.56 -6.22
N ARG A 14 4.00 -13.71 -6.58
CA ARG A 14 4.18 -12.39 -5.95
C ARG A 14 3.02 -11.44 -6.25
N VAL A 15 2.59 -11.38 -7.50
CA VAL A 15 1.44 -10.56 -7.91
C VAL A 15 0.18 -10.98 -7.14
N ASP A 16 -0.08 -12.28 -7.03
CA ASP A 16 -1.25 -12.81 -6.32
C ASP A 16 -1.17 -12.54 -4.81
N ALA A 17 0.03 -12.58 -4.21
CA ALA A 17 0.23 -12.22 -2.82
C ALA A 17 -0.09 -10.74 -2.55
N ILE A 18 0.38 -9.83 -3.41
CA ILE A 18 0.09 -8.39 -3.33
C ILE A 18 -1.41 -8.14 -3.53
N ALA A 19 -2.03 -8.79 -4.53
CA ALA A 19 -3.45 -8.68 -4.81
C ALA A 19 -4.31 -9.05 -3.59
N ARG A 20 -4.03 -10.20 -2.96
CA ARG A 20 -4.75 -10.63 -1.74
C ARG A 20 -4.62 -9.65 -0.57
N ARG A 21 -3.43 -9.07 -0.37
CA ARG A 21 -3.15 -8.16 0.75
C ARG A 21 -3.71 -6.75 0.53
N SER A 22 -3.75 -6.30 -0.72
CA SER A 22 -4.19 -4.94 -1.09
C SER A 22 -5.69 -4.85 -1.41
N GLY A 23 -6.35 -5.98 -1.68
CA GLY A 23 -7.71 -6.01 -2.22
C GLY A 23 -7.79 -5.64 -3.71
N LEU A 24 -6.65 -5.47 -4.39
CA LEU A 24 -6.59 -5.22 -5.83
C LEU A 24 -6.67 -6.53 -6.63
N SER A 25 -7.08 -6.43 -7.90
CA SER A 25 -6.90 -7.53 -8.84
C SER A 25 -5.42 -7.65 -9.29
N ALA A 26 -4.99 -8.85 -9.69
CA ALA A 26 -3.66 -9.08 -10.25
C ALA A 26 -3.35 -8.13 -11.42
N SER A 27 -4.32 -7.84 -12.28
CA SER A 27 -4.17 -6.89 -13.39
C SER A 27 -3.94 -5.45 -12.91
N GLN A 28 -4.56 -5.02 -11.81
CA GLN A 28 -4.31 -3.69 -11.23
C GLN A 28 -2.91 -3.60 -10.63
N VAL A 29 -2.44 -4.65 -9.94
CA VAL A 29 -1.07 -4.74 -9.40
C VAL A 29 -0.03 -4.59 -10.52
N VAL A 30 -0.22 -5.31 -11.63
CA VAL A 30 0.64 -5.21 -12.81
C VAL A 30 0.52 -3.84 -13.48
N ALA A 31 -0.69 -3.29 -13.61
CA ALA A 31 -0.91 -1.98 -14.19
C ALA A 31 -0.22 -0.87 -13.39
N ASP A 32 -0.26 -0.93 -12.06
CA ASP A 32 0.44 0.03 -11.19
C ASP A 32 1.96 -0.06 -11.36
N ALA A 33 2.50 -1.27 -11.51
CA ALA A 33 3.91 -1.46 -11.80
C ALA A 33 4.32 -0.83 -13.14
N LEU A 34 3.51 -1.01 -14.19
CA LEU A 34 3.80 -0.51 -15.53
C LEU A 34 3.56 1.01 -15.68
N ALA A 35 2.49 1.53 -15.08
CA ALA A 35 2.05 2.90 -15.28
C ALA A 35 2.68 3.90 -14.30
N LYS A 36 2.94 3.46 -13.05
CA LYS A 36 3.40 4.34 -11.97
C LYS A 36 4.84 4.06 -11.53
N GLY A 37 5.46 3.01 -12.09
CA GLY A 37 6.80 2.57 -11.69
C GLY A 37 6.85 1.94 -10.30
N TYR A 38 5.69 1.53 -9.76
CA TYR A 38 5.60 0.87 -8.46
C TYR A 38 6.05 -0.58 -8.60
N SER A 39 7.35 -0.81 -8.46
CA SER A 39 7.90 -2.17 -8.50
C SER A 39 7.18 -3.07 -7.48
N LEU A 40 7.13 -4.37 -7.74
CA LEU A 40 6.48 -5.31 -6.82
C LEU A 40 7.11 -5.26 -5.42
N GLU A 41 8.44 -5.07 -5.34
CA GLU A 41 9.13 -4.86 -4.07
C GLU A 41 8.64 -3.60 -3.34
N TRP A 42 8.46 -2.50 -4.08
CA TRP A 42 7.91 -1.28 -3.49
C TRP A 42 6.47 -1.51 -2.99
N GLN A 43 5.63 -2.19 -3.77
CA GLN A 43 4.25 -2.49 -3.38
C GLN A 43 4.19 -3.38 -2.14
N GLU A 44 5.05 -4.40 -2.06
CA GLU A 44 5.20 -5.27 -0.88
C GLU A 44 5.57 -4.44 0.37
N ARG A 45 6.61 -3.60 0.29
CA ARG A 45 7.05 -2.77 1.42
C ARG A 45 6.04 -1.71 1.80
N PHE A 46 5.27 -1.19 0.84
CA PHE A 46 4.17 -0.28 1.11
C PHE A 46 3.09 -0.99 1.94
N LEU A 47 2.69 -2.20 1.55
CA LEU A 47 1.71 -2.99 2.29
C LEU A 47 2.20 -3.37 3.69
N ASP A 48 3.50 -3.62 3.87
CA ASP A 48 4.08 -3.86 5.20
C ASP A 48 3.92 -2.63 6.10
N LYS A 49 4.17 -1.42 5.57
CA LYS A 49 3.98 -0.17 6.32
C LYS A 49 2.50 0.09 6.65
N VAL A 50 1.60 -0.21 5.72
CA VAL A 50 0.16 -0.09 5.95
C VAL A 50 -0.28 -1.02 7.08
N ALA A 51 0.16 -2.28 7.05
CA ALA A 51 -0.15 -3.25 8.10
C ALA A 51 0.30 -2.76 9.49
N VAL A 52 1.54 -2.27 9.61
CA VAL A 52 2.04 -1.70 10.87
C VAL A 52 1.19 -0.52 11.35
N GLY A 53 0.73 0.35 10.43
CA GLY A 53 -0.14 1.47 10.77
C GLY A 53 -1.53 1.03 11.23
N VAL A 54 -2.09 0.01 10.61
CA VAL A 54 -3.38 -0.58 11.02
C VAL A 54 -3.25 -1.22 12.41
N ASP A 55 -2.20 -1.99 12.66
CA ASP A 55 -1.97 -2.62 13.96
C ASP A 55 -1.82 -1.58 15.09
N ALA A 56 -1.10 -0.48 14.82
CA ALA A 56 -0.99 0.63 15.77
C ALA A 56 -2.33 1.34 16.01
N ALA A 57 -3.20 1.42 15.00
CA ALA A 57 -4.55 1.97 15.16
C ALA A 57 -5.44 1.06 16.01
N ASP A 58 -5.38 -0.24 15.77
CA ASP A 58 -6.13 -1.23 16.53
C ASP A 58 -5.66 -1.32 18.00
N SER A 59 -4.37 -1.06 18.28
CA SER A 59 -3.85 -1.00 19.65
C SER A 59 -4.08 0.34 20.36
N GLY A 60 -4.51 1.37 19.63
CA GLY A 60 -4.62 2.74 20.15
C GLY A 60 -3.30 3.52 20.21
N ASP A 61 -2.20 2.97 19.66
CA ASP A 61 -0.87 3.59 19.62
C ASP A 61 -0.58 4.34 18.30
N PHE A 62 -1.59 4.55 17.46
CA PHE A 62 -1.42 5.16 16.14
C PHE A 62 -0.94 6.61 16.18
N VAL A 63 -1.42 7.38 17.15
CA VAL A 63 -1.15 8.82 17.23
C VAL A 63 -1.30 9.28 18.68
N THR A 64 -0.42 10.19 19.11
CA THR A 64 -0.57 10.83 20.42
C THR A 64 -1.55 12.01 20.36
N ASP A 65 -2.07 12.43 21.51
CA ASP A 65 -2.93 13.62 21.60
C ASP A 65 -2.22 14.89 21.08
N ASP A 66 -0.92 15.01 21.32
CA ASP A 66 -0.09 16.13 20.83
C ASP A 66 0.05 16.12 19.30
N ASP A 67 0.22 14.94 18.70
CA ASP A 67 0.24 14.80 17.25
C ASP A 67 -1.11 15.17 16.65
N MET A 68 -2.21 14.76 17.28
CA MET A 68 -3.56 15.14 16.87
C MET A 68 -3.78 16.66 16.97
N ALA A 69 -3.38 17.27 18.09
CA ALA A 69 -3.47 18.71 18.29
C ALA A 69 -2.66 19.48 17.23
N ARG A 70 -1.49 18.96 16.84
CA ARG A 70 -0.65 19.56 15.79
C ARG A 70 -1.32 19.52 14.42
N VAL A 71 -1.97 18.41 14.07
CA VAL A 71 -2.72 18.28 12.80
C VAL A 71 -3.91 19.25 12.79
N LEU A 72 -4.69 19.29 13.86
CA LEU A 72 -5.88 20.14 13.98
C LEU A 72 -5.54 21.64 13.94
N ASN A 73 -4.39 22.03 14.49
CA ASN A 73 -3.97 23.43 14.53
C ASN A 73 -3.04 23.83 13.37
N LYS A 74 -2.71 22.92 12.43
CA LYS A 74 -1.75 23.17 11.34
C LYS A 74 -2.06 24.41 10.49
N TYR A 75 -3.35 24.74 10.34
CA TYR A 75 -3.82 25.87 9.54
C TYR A 75 -4.68 26.84 10.35
N ARG A 76 -4.61 26.80 11.69
CA ARG A 76 -5.38 27.73 12.51
C ARG A 76 -4.73 29.11 12.40
N PRO A 77 -5.47 30.16 11.98
CA PRO A 77 -4.96 31.52 12.01
C PRO A 77 -4.67 31.93 13.45
N ASP A 78 -3.65 32.78 13.64
CA ASP A 78 -3.32 33.40 14.93
C ASP A 78 -4.50 34.22 15.50
#